data_AF-A0AAJ1F8F0-F1
#
_entry.id   AF-A0AAJ1F8F0-F1
#
_cell.length_a   1.000
_cell.length_b   1.000
_cell.length_c   1.000
_cell.angle_alpha   90.00
_cell.angle_beta   90.00
_cell.angle_gamma   90.00
#
_symmetry.space_group_name_H-M   'P 1'
#
loop_
_entity.id
_entity.type
_entity.pdbx_description
1 polymer ?
#
loop_
_entity_poly.entity_id
_entity_poly.type
_entity_poly.pdbx_seq_one_letter_code
_entity_poly.pdbx_strand_id
1 'polypeptide(L)'
;MPATTKNFSIPYPTGGDPVRDAPQTFQDAVNIIDDWLKDPFIIIDGRKYPLSGAIKNPGGWKLTANYSNNWNGTIKLQAPYRAPEGFTFQIFCLESSGFTQISTCVYNRETGFIEGRVYQGGNSDQSFIQTIGWRLVSMATDPNRLQGNH
;
A
#
# COMPACT_ATOMS: atom_id res chain seq x y z
N MET A 1 23.44 16.27 -28.80
CA MET A 1 22.13 16.40 -28.15
C MET A 1 22.37 16.40 -26.65
N PRO A 2 22.02 17.45 -25.89
CA PRO A 2 22.25 17.46 -24.44
C PRO A 2 21.31 16.44 -23.79
N ALA A 3 21.84 15.67 -22.84
CA ALA A 3 21.05 14.73 -22.06
C ALA A 3 19.98 15.50 -21.28
N THR A 4 18.72 15.28 -21.60
CA THR A 4 17.60 15.73 -20.78
C THR A 4 17.65 14.92 -19.48
N THR A 5 18.12 15.55 -18.40
CA THR A 5 17.88 15.04 -17.05
C THR A 5 16.37 15.02 -16.85
N LYS A 6 15.74 13.85 -17.06
CA LYS A 6 14.45 13.58 -16.46
C LYS A 6 14.66 13.81 -14.97
N ASN A 7 14.09 14.88 -14.43
CA ASN A 7 14.06 15.14 -13.01
C ASN A 7 13.37 13.94 -12.35
N PHE A 8 14.15 12.96 -11.91
CA PHE A 8 13.66 11.93 -11.01
C PHE A 8 13.29 12.66 -9.73
N SER A 9 12.02 13.01 -9.63
CA SER A 9 11.43 13.56 -8.43
C SER A 9 11.30 12.36 -7.50
N ILE A 10 12.34 12.10 -6.71
CA ILE A 10 12.18 11.28 -5.51
C ILE A 10 11.17 12.06 -4.66
N PRO A 11 9.98 11.52 -4.36
CA PRO A 11 9.00 12.24 -3.57
C PRO A 11 9.56 12.39 -2.15
N TYR A 12 10.22 13.52 -1.90
CA TYR A 12 10.51 14.02 -0.56
C TYR A 12 9.24 14.70 -0.06
N PRO A 13 8.54 14.17 0.96
CA PRO A 13 7.39 14.85 1.52
C PRO A 13 7.90 16.01 2.38
N THR A 14 7.50 17.21 2.00
CA THR A 14 7.68 18.46 2.73
C THR A 14 7.19 18.32 4.18
N GLY A 15 8.12 18.38 5.14
CA GLY A 15 7.82 18.31 6.57
C GLY A 15 9.06 18.39 7.47
N GLY A 16 10.23 17.93 7.00
CA GLY A 16 11.54 18.09 7.65
C GLY A 16 12.40 19.19 7.01
N ASP A 17 13.49 19.59 7.68
CA ASP A 17 14.45 20.56 7.15
C ASP A 17 15.20 19.92 5.97
N PRO A 18 14.98 20.39 4.73
CA PRO A 18 15.58 19.80 3.53
C PRO A 18 17.11 19.93 3.51
N VAL A 19 17.72 20.79 4.34
CA VAL A 19 19.18 20.90 4.44
C VAL A 19 19.76 19.81 5.35
N ARG A 20 19.04 19.39 6.39
CA ARG A 20 19.50 18.37 7.34
C ARG A 20 19.13 16.95 6.92
N ASP A 21 17.95 16.79 6.35
CA ASP A 21 17.35 15.48 6.12
C ASP A 21 17.54 14.98 4.68
N ALA A 22 18.20 15.77 3.81
CA ALA A 22 18.63 15.37 2.47
C ALA A 22 20.02 14.69 2.47
N PRO A 23 20.36 13.89 1.44
CA PRO A 23 21.71 13.36 1.26
C PRO A 23 22.74 14.49 1.28
N GLN A 24 23.71 14.38 2.18
CA GLN A 24 24.76 15.38 2.36
C GLN A 24 25.87 15.24 1.30
N THR A 25 25.98 14.06 0.69
CA THR A 25 26.92 13.77 -0.38
C THR A 25 26.24 13.12 -1.59
N PHE A 26 26.90 13.19 -2.74
CA PHE A 26 26.46 12.47 -3.94
C PHE A 26 26.40 10.95 -3.71
N GLN A 27 27.35 10.39 -2.95
CA GLN A 27 27.35 8.97 -2.63
C GLN A 27 26.14 8.58 -1.77
N ASP A 28 25.72 9.45 -0.83
CA ASP A 28 24.51 9.22 -0.05
C ASP A 28 23.26 9.20 -0.95
N ALA A 29 23.20 10.09 -1.94
CA ALA A 29 22.10 10.12 -2.90
C ALA A 29 22.05 8.83 -3.74
N VAL A 30 23.20 8.34 -4.21
CA VAL A 30 23.28 7.07 -4.98
C VAL A 30 22.83 5.89 -4.12
N ASN A 31 23.31 5.80 -2.88
CA ASN A 31 22.93 4.72 -1.96
C ASN A 31 21.42 4.72 -1.68
N ILE A 32 20.82 5.91 -1.50
CA ILE A 32 19.37 6.07 -1.31
C ILE A 32 18.58 5.58 -2.52
N ILE A 33 19.05 5.86 -3.74
CA ILE A 33 18.42 5.42 -4.98
C ILE A 33 18.52 3.90 -5.13
N ASP A 34 19.70 3.33 -4.90
CA ASP A 34 19.93 1.89 -4.99
C ASP A 34 19.08 1.11 -3.98
N ASP A 35 18.94 1.63 -2.75
CA ASP A 35 18.03 1.09 -1.74
C ASP A 35 16.57 1.14 -2.24
N TRP A 36 16.14 2.28 -2.78
CA TRP A 36 14.77 2.48 -3.24
C TRP A 36 14.41 1.59 -4.43
N LEU A 37 15.36 1.35 -5.34
CA LEU A 37 15.17 0.46 -6.49
C LEU A 37 15.03 -1.01 -6.07
N LYS A 38 15.60 -1.41 -4.94
CA LYS A 38 15.45 -2.77 -4.39
C LYS A 38 14.19 -2.90 -3.55
N ASP A 39 14.02 -1.99 -2.60
CA ASP A 39 12.93 -1.98 -1.63
C ASP A 39 12.32 -0.57 -1.54
N PRO A 40 11.29 -0.26 -2.35
CA PRO A 40 10.71 1.07 -2.40
C PRO A 40 10.18 1.55 -1.05
N PHE A 41 10.58 2.77 -0.66
CA PHE A 41 10.21 3.40 0.61
C PHE A 41 9.79 4.85 0.45
N ILE A 42 9.16 5.39 1.50
CA ILE A 42 8.87 6.81 1.70
C ILE A 42 9.49 7.28 3.02
N ILE A 43 9.93 8.53 3.07
CA ILE A 43 10.44 9.15 4.30
C ILE A 43 9.35 10.07 4.86
N ILE A 44 8.94 9.85 6.10
CA ILE A 44 7.95 10.68 6.81
C ILE A 44 8.59 11.08 8.13
N ASP A 45 8.69 12.39 8.40
CA ASP A 45 9.31 12.95 9.62
C ASP A 45 10.71 12.36 9.90
N GLY A 46 11.53 12.21 8.85
CA GLY A 46 12.89 11.67 8.93
C GLY A 46 13.00 10.15 9.08
N ARG A 47 11.88 9.41 9.10
CA ARG A 47 11.86 7.94 9.22
C ARG A 47 11.47 7.27 7.91
N LYS A 48 12.21 6.22 7.51
CA LYS A 48 11.90 5.37 6.36
C LYS A 48 10.72 4.44 6.67
N TYR A 49 9.77 4.35 5.74
CA TYR A 49 8.63 3.45 5.79
C TYR A 49 8.48 2.70 4.46
N PRO A 50 8.13 1.40 4.47
CA PRO A 50 7.94 0.63 3.24
C PRO A 50 6.72 1.12 2.46
N LEU A 51 6.77 1.05 1.13
CA LEU A 51 5.62 1.39 0.27
C LEU A 51 4.65 0.23 0.05
N SER A 52 5.05 -1.01 0.34
CA SER A 52 4.20 -2.19 0.23
C SER A 52 4.64 -3.28 1.20
N GLY A 53 3.79 -4.29 1.36
CA GLY A 53 4.11 -5.45 2.16
C GLY A 53 3.02 -6.50 2.15
N ALA A 54 3.24 -7.56 2.93
CA ALA A 54 2.29 -8.65 3.15
C ALA A 54 1.81 -8.64 4.59
N ILE A 55 0.52 -8.94 4.80
CA ILE A 55 -0.07 -9.12 6.12
C ILE A 55 -0.72 -10.51 6.15
N LYS A 56 -0.26 -11.34 7.08
CA LYS A 56 -0.96 -12.56 7.47
C LYS A 56 -2.08 -12.19 8.44
N ASN A 57 -3.23 -12.87 8.32
CA ASN A 57 -4.39 -12.66 9.15
C ASN A 57 -3.99 -12.71 10.63
N PRO A 58 -4.10 -11.60 11.37
CA PRO A 58 -3.73 -11.55 12.78
C PRO A 58 -4.79 -12.21 13.68
N GLY A 59 -5.77 -12.90 13.10
CA GLY A 59 -6.99 -13.39 13.77
C GLY A 59 -8.13 -12.36 13.76
N GLY A 60 -7.94 -11.21 13.12
CA GLY A 60 -8.87 -10.08 13.15
C GLY A 60 -9.94 -10.09 12.06
N TRP A 61 -9.76 -10.86 10.98
CA TRP A 61 -10.77 -10.99 9.94
C TRP A 61 -11.21 -12.44 9.75
N LYS A 62 -12.52 -12.60 9.55
CA LYS A 62 -13.18 -13.87 9.25
C LYS A 62 -14.14 -13.64 8.09
N LEU A 63 -14.05 -14.48 7.08
CA LEU A 63 -15.00 -14.50 5.97
C LEU A 63 -16.04 -15.60 6.24
N THR A 64 -17.25 -15.39 5.77
CA THR A 64 -18.35 -16.36 5.89
C THR A 64 -18.63 -16.96 4.52
N ALA A 65 -18.83 -18.26 4.48
CA ALA A 65 -19.28 -18.95 3.28
C ALA A 65 -20.72 -18.50 2.94
N ASN A 66 -20.95 -18.00 1.72
CA ASN A 66 -22.29 -17.69 1.23
C ASN A 66 -23.00 -18.95 0.71
N TYR A 67 -22.25 -19.75 -0.04
CA TYR A 67 -22.72 -20.97 -0.68
C TYR A 67 -21.51 -21.83 -1.06
N SER A 68 -21.48 -23.10 -0.62
CA SER A 68 -20.38 -24.02 -0.89
C SER A 68 -19.02 -23.39 -0.53
N ASN A 69 -18.04 -23.47 -1.43
CA ASN A 69 -16.70 -22.94 -1.31
C ASN A 69 -16.55 -21.45 -1.74
N ASN A 70 -17.61 -20.66 -1.60
CA ASN A 70 -17.59 -19.23 -1.90
C ASN A 70 -17.67 -18.41 -0.61
N TRP A 71 -16.62 -17.64 -0.34
CA TRP A 71 -16.42 -16.86 0.88
C TRP A 71 -16.54 -15.38 0.58
N ASN A 72 -17.21 -14.65 1.46
CA ASN A 72 -17.25 -13.20 1.41
C ASN A 72 -17.13 -12.60 2.80
N GLY A 73 -16.73 -11.34 2.86
CA GLY A 73 -16.72 -10.63 4.12
C GLY A 73 -15.93 -9.34 4.06
N THR A 74 -15.58 -8.86 5.25
CA THR A 74 -14.87 -7.61 5.45
C THR A 74 -13.54 -7.89 6.12
N ILE A 75 -12.49 -7.28 5.59
CA ILE A 75 -11.19 -7.18 6.24
C ILE A 75 -11.11 -5.80 6.89
N LYS A 76 -10.77 -5.77 8.18
CA LYS A 76 -10.43 -4.55 8.91
C LYS A 76 -9.05 -4.72 9.54
N LEU A 77 -8.16 -3.77 9.29
CA LEU A 77 -6.80 -3.81 9.84
C LEU A 77 -6.26 -2.41 10.11
N GLN A 78 -5.33 -2.34 11.07
CA GLN A 78 -4.58 -1.12 11.32
C GLN A 78 -3.58 -0.90 10.16
N ALA A 79 -3.53 0.32 9.64
CA ALA A 79 -2.52 0.68 8.65
C ALA A 79 -1.11 0.53 9.24
N PRO A 80 -0.10 0.17 8.41
CA PRO A 80 1.28 -0.01 8.88
C PRO A 80 1.89 1.26 9.49
N TYR A 81 1.45 2.43 9.01
CA TYR A 81 1.80 3.76 9.50
C TYR A 81 0.73 4.76 9.04
N ARG A 82 0.80 6.01 9.51
CA ARG A 82 -0.10 7.08 9.04
C ARG A 82 0.32 7.53 7.64
N ALA A 83 -0.58 7.43 6.67
CA ALA A 83 -0.27 7.87 5.31
C ALA A 83 -0.06 9.40 5.29
N PRO A 84 0.94 9.91 4.55
CA PRO A 84 1.13 11.34 4.33
C PRO A 84 -0.02 11.92 3.51
N GLU A 85 -0.23 13.23 3.57
CA GLU A 85 -1.27 13.91 2.77
C GLU A 85 -1.13 13.60 1.28
N GLY A 86 -2.25 13.41 0.58
CA GLY A 86 -2.23 13.00 -0.82
C GLY A 86 -2.06 11.50 -1.06
N PHE A 87 -1.88 10.67 -0.02
CA PHE A 87 -1.74 9.21 -0.15
C PHE A 87 -2.83 8.42 0.58
N THR A 88 -3.09 7.20 0.11
CA THR A 88 -3.96 6.22 0.77
C THR A 88 -3.33 4.84 0.72
N PHE A 89 -3.76 3.94 1.61
CA PHE A 89 -3.43 2.52 1.50
C PHE A 89 -4.46 1.80 0.65
N GLN A 90 -3.98 0.79 -0.08
CA GLN A 90 -4.80 -0.21 -0.76
C GLN A 90 -4.36 -1.60 -0.33
N ILE A 91 -5.33 -2.48 -0.12
CA ILE A 91 -5.14 -3.92 0.08
C ILE A 91 -5.54 -4.69 -1.18
N PHE A 92 -4.85 -5.80 -1.43
CA PHE A 92 -5.06 -6.64 -2.61
C PHE A 92 -4.79 -8.12 -2.29
N CYS A 93 -5.28 -9.01 -3.16
CA CYS A 93 -5.00 -10.45 -3.06
C CYS A 93 -3.53 -10.71 -3.39
N LEU A 94 -2.77 -11.31 -2.47
CA LEU A 94 -1.38 -11.69 -2.72
C LEU A 94 -1.27 -13.15 -3.18
N GLU A 95 -1.89 -14.06 -2.42
CA GLU A 95 -1.91 -15.49 -2.72
C GLU A 95 -3.29 -16.06 -2.38
N SER A 96 -3.82 -16.91 -3.26
CA SER A 96 -5.11 -17.57 -3.04
C SER A 96 -5.23 -18.86 -3.82
N SER A 97 -5.87 -19.86 -3.21
CA SER A 97 -6.29 -21.12 -3.82
C SER A 97 -7.61 -21.04 -4.60
N GLY A 98 -8.23 -19.85 -4.71
CA GLY A 98 -9.47 -19.63 -5.45
C GLY A 98 -9.50 -18.27 -6.16
N PHE A 99 -10.60 -18.00 -6.88
CA PHE A 99 -10.83 -16.72 -7.55
C PHE A 99 -11.12 -15.64 -6.52
N THR A 100 -10.10 -14.84 -6.17
CA THR A 100 -10.21 -13.86 -5.09
C THR A 100 -10.10 -12.43 -5.60
N GLN A 101 -11.11 -11.64 -5.28
CA GLN A 101 -11.10 -10.19 -5.42
C GLN A 101 -11.07 -9.56 -4.03
N ILE A 102 -10.12 -8.64 -3.83
CA ILE A 102 -10.09 -7.76 -2.65
C ILE A 102 -10.18 -6.33 -3.15
N SER A 103 -11.09 -5.56 -2.57
CA SER A 103 -11.23 -4.14 -2.86
C SER A 103 -11.11 -3.34 -1.56
N THR A 104 -10.29 -2.29 -1.58
CA THR A 104 -10.24 -1.35 -0.46
C THR A 104 -11.45 -0.44 -0.52
N CYS A 105 -12.21 -0.37 0.57
CA CYS A 105 -13.43 0.44 0.64
C CYS A 105 -13.15 1.77 1.33
N VAL A 106 -12.41 1.75 2.43
CA VAL A 106 -12.14 2.94 3.24
C VAL A 106 -10.73 2.87 3.80
N TYR A 107 -10.04 4.01 3.78
CA TYR A 107 -8.93 4.29 4.69
C TYR A 107 -9.31 5.48 5.55
N ASN A 108 -9.51 5.25 6.85
CA ASN A 108 -9.76 6.31 7.80
C ASN A 108 -8.40 6.80 8.34
N ARG A 109 -8.00 8.01 7.95
CA ARG A 109 -6.72 8.61 8.33
C ARG A 109 -6.66 9.03 9.81
N GLU A 110 -7.80 9.32 10.43
CA GLU A 110 -7.87 9.73 11.84
C GLU A 110 -7.66 8.53 12.76
N THR A 111 -8.35 7.42 12.46
CA THR A 111 -8.24 6.18 13.26
C THR A 111 -7.11 5.27 12.78
N GLY A 112 -6.61 5.50 11.56
CA GLY A 112 -5.58 4.68 10.93
C GLY A 112 -6.08 3.32 10.43
N PHE A 113 -7.39 3.09 10.35
CA PHE A 113 -7.94 1.81 9.90
C PHE A 113 -8.15 1.74 8.39
N ILE A 114 -7.85 0.58 7.84
CA ILE A 114 -8.18 0.19 6.47
C ILE A 114 -9.32 -0.83 6.53
N GLU A 115 -10.38 -0.59 5.77
CA GLU A 115 -11.48 -1.52 5.55
C GLU A 115 -11.50 -1.92 4.07
N GLY A 116 -11.63 -3.22 3.80
CA GLY A 116 -11.89 -3.71 2.46
C GLY A 116 -12.85 -4.89 2.42
N ARG A 117 -13.37 -5.14 1.23
CA ARG A 117 -14.30 -6.23 0.94
C ARG A 117 -13.60 -7.32 0.17
N VAL A 118 -13.89 -8.55 0.56
CA VAL A 118 -13.35 -9.74 -0.08
C VAL A 118 -14.49 -10.57 -0.64
N TYR A 119 -14.28 -11.05 -1.86
CA TYR A 119 -14.98 -12.18 -2.43
C TYR A 119 -13.94 -13.21 -2.87
N GLN A 120 -14.13 -14.46 -2.48
CA GLN A 120 -13.31 -15.59 -2.90
C GLN A 120 -14.24 -16.71 -3.35
N GLY A 121 -14.17 -17.09 -4.63
CA GLY A 121 -14.99 -18.14 -5.21
C GLY A 121 -14.19 -19.36 -5.66
N GLY A 122 -14.83 -20.53 -5.65
CA GLY A 122 -14.25 -21.76 -6.18
C GLY A 122 -13.02 -22.24 -5.41
N ASN A 123 -12.96 -22.01 -4.10
CA ASN A 123 -11.79 -22.41 -3.32
C ASN A 123 -11.70 -23.95 -3.16
N SER A 124 -10.56 -24.54 -3.49
CA SER A 124 -10.30 -25.98 -3.32
C SER A 124 -10.01 -26.35 -1.86
N ASP A 125 -9.47 -25.41 -1.09
CA ASP A 125 -9.36 -25.49 0.35
C ASP A 125 -10.59 -24.80 0.96
N GLN A 126 -11.35 -25.46 1.83
CA GLN A 126 -12.52 -24.85 2.48
C GLN A 126 -12.12 -23.78 3.53
N SER A 127 -10.88 -23.28 3.49
CA SER A 127 -10.44 -22.10 4.21
C SER A 127 -10.78 -20.82 3.43
N PHE A 128 -10.64 -19.68 4.10
CA PHE A 128 -10.69 -18.37 3.44
C PHE A 128 -9.28 -17.76 3.41
N ILE A 129 -9.07 -16.77 2.54
CA ILE A 129 -7.77 -16.10 2.39
C ILE A 129 -7.17 -15.64 3.73
N GLN A 130 -5.94 -16.06 3.98
CA GLN A 130 -5.19 -15.74 5.21
C GLN A 130 -4.07 -14.73 4.99
N THR A 131 -3.65 -14.48 3.76
CA THR A 131 -2.55 -13.53 3.47
C THR A 131 -3.00 -12.55 2.42
N ILE A 132 -2.81 -11.26 2.70
CA ILE A 132 -3.11 -10.18 1.76
C ILE A 132 -1.88 -9.30 1.55
N GLY A 133 -1.84 -8.62 0.43
CA GLY A 133 -0.88 -7.55 0.18
C GLY A 133 -1.45 -6.19 0.55
N TRP A 134 -0.57 -5.24 0.84
CA TRP A 134 -0.91 -3.84 0.93
C TRP A 134 0.11 -2.99 0.18
N ARG A 135 -0.32 -1.81 -0.27
CA ARG A 135 0.53 -0.79 -0.86
C ARG A 135 0.05 0.61 -0.50
N LEU A 136 0.98 1.55 -0.39
CA LEU A 136 0.71 2.97 -0.36
C LEU A 136 0.61 3.48 -1.80
N VAL A 137 -0.43 4.24 -2.11
CA VAL A 137 -0.66 4.83 -3.43
C VAL A 137 -0.92 6.33 -3.32
N SER A 138 -0.38 7.08 -4.27
CA SER A 138 -0.70 8.49 -4.42
C SER A 138 -2.12 8.63 -4.98
N MET A 139 -2.92 9.48 -4.35
CA MET A 139 -4.27 9.80 -4.80
C MET A 139 -4.28 10.58 -6.12
N ALA A 140 -3.19 11.25 -6.47
CA ALA A 140 -3.08 12.04 -7.70
C ALA A 140 -2.76 11.16 -8.92
N THR A 141 -2.12 10.01 -8.71
CA THR A 141 -1.65 9.14 -9.80
C THR A 141 -2.26 7.75 -9.74
N ASP A 142 -3.26 7.52 -8.88
CA ASP A 142 -3.94 6.22 -8.83
C ASP A 142 -4.69 6.00 -10.15
N PRO A 143 -4.25 5.05 -11.00
CA PRO A 143 -4.87 4.82 -12.30
C PRO A 143 -6.30 4.27 -12.18
N ASN A 144 -6.70 3.81 -10.98
CA ASN A 144 -8.02 3.23 -10.73
C ASN A 144 -9.01 4.25 -10.12
N ARG A 145 -8.56 5.46 -9.80
CA ARG A 145 -9.46 6.51 -9.31
C ARG A 145 -10.06 7.21 -10.52
N LEU A 146 -11.39 7.24 -10.61
CA LEU A 146 -12.10 8.07 -11.58
C LEU A 146 -11.59 9.51 -11.42
N GLN A 147 -10.88 10.01 -12.42
CA GLN A 147 -10.44 11.40 -12.45
C GLN A 147 -11.68 12.26 -12.73
N GLY A 148 -12.34 12.74 -11.68
CA GLY A 148 -13.51 13.60 -11.83
C GLY A 148 -14.01 14.10 -10.49
N ASN A 149 -13.99 15.41 -10.31
CA ASN A 149 -14.85 16.08 -9.33
C ASN A 149 -16.30 15.79 -9.74
N HIS A 150 -17.05 15.11 -8.87
CA HIS A 150 -18.51 15.13 -8.88
C HIS A 150 -18.98 16.15 -7.84
#